data_AF-A0A1F9SG06-F1
#
_entry.id   AF-A0A1F9SG06-F1
#
_cell.length_a   1.000
_cell.length_b   1.000
_cell.length_c   1.000
_cell.angle_alpha   90.00
_cell.angle_beta   90.00
_cell.angle_gamma   90.00
#
_symmetry.space_group_name_H-M   'P 1'
#
loop_
_entity.id
_entity.type
_entity.pdbx_description
1 polymer ?
#
loop_
_entity_poly.entity_id
_entity_poly.type
_entity_poly.pdbx_seq_one_letter_code
_entity_poly.pdbx_strand_id
1 'polypeptide(L)'
;MFWVPAALFVLLGLGACAPATRRAFWAASAAMAVVSVVMEYLFLKFDVWFFSEKIDRLLGLWIGSAPVEEFVFWFGATPFCLAVYLSYRRLFKKNA
;
A
#
# COMPACT_ATOMS: atom_id res chain seq x y z
N MET A 1 4.05 9.03 3.31
CA MET A 1 4.94 7.85 3.24
C MET A 1 4.31 6.64 3.94
N PHE A 2 3.37 5.94 3.30
CA PHE A 2 2.74 4.73 3.87
C PHE A 2 3.68 3.51 3.89
N TRP A 3 4.66 3.51 2.98
CA TRP A 3 5.60 2.43 2.76
C TRP A 3 6.50 2.13 3.97
N VAL A 4 7.03 3.15 4.64
CA VAL A 4 7.98 2.97 5.75
C VAL A 4 7.34 2.21 6.92
N PRO A 5 6.20 2.65 7.50
CA PRO A 5 5.57 1.92 8.59
C PRO A 5 5.02 0.55 8.14
N ALA A 6 4.52 0.43 6.91
CA ALA A 6 4.09 -0.86 6.36
C ALA A 6 5.26 -1.86 6.28
N ALA A 7 6.41 -1.43 5.73
CA ALA A 7 7.59 -2.28 5.58
C ALA A 7 8.14 -2.73 6.93
N LEU A 8 8.22 -1.82 7.92
CA LEU A 8 8.65 -2.17 9.28
C LEU A 8 7.75 -3.23 9.91
N PHE A 9 6.42 -3.11 9.76
CA PHE A 9 5.50 -4.13 10.26
C PHE A 9 5.65 -5.46 9.52
N VAL A 10 5.81 -5.44 8.20
CA VAL A 10 6.01 -6.65 7.40
C VAL A 10 7.28 -7.39 7.84
N LEU A 11 8.37 -6.68 8.07
CA LEU A 11 9.65 -7.26 8.45
C LEU A 11 9.67 -7.78 9.90
N LEU A 12 9.08 -7.04 10.84
CA LEU A 12 9.24 -7.32 12.28
C LEU A 12 8.00 -7.96 12.91
N GLY A 13 6.80 -7.66 12.41
CA GLY A 13 5.52 -8.01 13.03
C GLY A 13 4.79 -9.16 12.34
N LEU A 14 4.76 -9.16 11.01
CA LEU A 14 3.95 -10.10 10.23
C LEU A 14 4.42 -11.55 10.42
N GLY A 15 5.72 -11.77 10.61
CA GLY A 15 6.30 -13.09 10.86
C GLY A 15 5.71 -13.80 12.08
N ALA A 16 5.26 -13.04 13.08
CA ALA A 16 4.68 -13.57 14.31
C ALA A 16 3.15 -13.74 14.25
N CYS A 17 2.53 -13.56 13.08
CA CYS A 17 1.12 -13.91 12.84
C CYS A 17 1.00 -15.36 12.31
N ALA A 18 -0.17 -15.96 12.53
CA ALA A 18 -0.49 -17.29 12.00
C ALA A 18 -0.37 -17.34 10.46
N PRO A 19 0.01 -18.48 9.85
CA PRO A 19 0.17 -18.61 8.41
C PRO A 19 -1.07 -18.17 7.60
N ALA A 20 -2.28 -18.50 8.08
CA ALA A 20 -3.53 -18.10 7.43
C ALA A 20 -3.68 -16.57 7.38
N THR A 21 -3.38 -15.88 8.49
CA THR A 21 -3.43 -14.41 8.56
C THR A 21 -2.41 -13.77 7.62
N ARG A 22 -1.20 -14.32 7.52
CA ARG A 22 -0.17 -13.83 6.59
C ARG A 22 -0.62 -13.95 5.13
N ARG A 23 -1.22 -15.08 4.75
CA ARG A 23 -1.78 -15.27 3.41
C ARG A 23 -2.91 -14.29 3.13
N ALA A 24 -3.84 -14.10 4.08
CA ALA A 24 -4.93 -13.14 3.95
C ALA A 24 -4.42 -11.69 3.82
N PHE A 25 -3.39 -11.32 4.57
CA PHE A 25 -2.74 -10.00 4.49
C PHE A 25 -2.21 -9.73 3.08
N TRP A 26 -1.45 -10.68 2.51
CA TRP A 26 -0.88 -10.52 1.17
C TRP A 26 -1.96 -10.55 0.09
N ALA A 27 -2.96 -11.43 0.21
CA ALA A 27 -4.09 -11.49 -0.72
C ALA A 27 -4.87 -10.17 -0.75
N ALA A 28 -5.20 -9.61 0.43
CA ALA A 28 -5.89 -8.33 0.53
C ALA A 28 -5.04 -7.18 -0.04
N SER A 29 -3.74 -7.15 0.25
CA SER A 29 -2.82 -6.14 -0.27
C SER A 29 -2.70 -6.22 -1.81
N ALA A 30 -2.60 -7.43 -2.37
CA ALA A 30 -2.54 -7.64 -3.81
C ALA A 30 -3.86 -7.23 -4.50
N ALA A 31 -5.01 -7.61 -3.94
CA ALA A 31 -6.31 -7.23 -4.47
C ALA A 31 -6.47 -5.70 -4.48
N MET A 32 -6.09 -5.03 -3.38
CA MET A 32 -6.16 -3.57 -3.31
C MET A 32 -5.16 -2.86 -4.21
N ALA A 33 -3.99 -3.45 -4.47
CA ALA A 33 -3.04 -2.90 -5.44
C ALA A 33 -3.62 -2.90 -6.86
N VAL A 34 -4.34 -3.96 -7.25
CA VAL A 34 -5.06 -3.97 -8.55
C VAL A 34 -6.12 -2.88 -8.59
N VAL A 35 -6.91 -2.76 -7.52
CA VAL A 35 -7.94 -1.70 -7.41
C VAL A 35 -7.31 -0.31 -7.50
N SER A 36 -6.18 -0.07 -6.81
CA SER A 36 -5.52 1.23 -6.84
C SER A 36 -4.96 1.56 -8.22
N VAL A 37 -4.39 0.60 -8.96
CA VAL A 37 -3.96 0.81 -10.35
C VAL A 37 -5.13 1.19 -11.25
N VAL A 38 -6.27 0.51 -11.12
CA VAL A 38 -7.47 0.81 -11.91
C VAL A 38 -7.99 2.21 -11.58
N MET A 39 -8.06 2.55 -10.30
CA MET A 39 -8.46 3.89 -9.85
C MET A 39 -7.52 4.97 -10.38
N GLU A 40 -6.21 4.74 -10.32
CA GLU A 40 -5.21 5.68 -10.81
C GLU A 40 -5.34 5.91 -12.31
N TYR A 41 -5.54 4.84 -13.08
CA TYR A 41 -5.79 4.96 -14.51
C TYR A 41 -7.01 5.84 -14.82
N LEU A 42 -8.09 5.73 -14.02
CA LEU A 42 -9.25 6.60 -14.15
C LEU A 42 -8.92 8.04 -13.76
N PHE A 43 -8.16 8.25 -12.70
CA PHE A 43 -7.79 9.59 -12.24
C PHE A 43 -6.92 10.34 -13.24
N LEU A 44 -5.94 9.67 -13.83
CA LEU A 44 -5.12 10.22 -14.91
C LEU A 44 -5.98 10.54 -16.15
N LYS A 45 -6.95 9.68 -16.48
CA LYS A 45 -7.85 9.90 -17.61
C LYS A 45 -8.74 11.14 -17.44
N PHE A 46 -9.17 11.43 -16.21
CA PHE A 46 -10.04 12.56 -15.89
C PHE A 46 -9.29 13.78 -15.33
N ASP A 47 -7.95 13.76 -15.36
CA ASP A 47 -7.08 14.82 -14.85
C ASP A 47 -7.44 15.24 -13.40
N VAL A 48 -7.72 14.25 -12.56
CA VAL A 48 -8.15 14.47 -11.16
C VAL A 48 -6.97 14.91 -10.29
N TRP A 49 -5.80 14.28 -10.49
CA TRP A 49 -4.55 14.62 -9.82
C TRP A 49 -3.36 14.02 -10.57
N PHE A 50 -2.16 14.55 -10.30
CA PHE A 50 -0.86 14.04 -10.77
C PHE A 50 0.26 14.58 -9.88
N PHE A 51 1.42 13.92 -9.89
CA PHE A 51 2.64 14.35 -9.21
C PHE A 51 3.32 15.51 -9.94
N SER A 52 3.79 16.49 -9.17
CA SER A 52 4.57 17.61 -9.71
C SER A 52 6.06 17.40 -9.50
N GLU A 53 6.84 17.27 -10.59
CA GLU A 53 8.31 17.22 -10.52
C GLU A 53 8.95 18.46 -9.87
N LYS A 54 8.22 19.58 -9.79
CA LYS A 54 8.69 20.79 -9.11
C LYS A 54 8.75 20.62 -7.60
N ILE A 55 7.92 19.75 -7.05
CA ILE A 55 7.75 19.53 -5.61
C ILE A 55 8.37 18.19 -5.23
N ASP A 56 8.05 17.14 -5.99
CA ASP A 56 8.45 15.78 -5.74
C ASP A 56 9.34 15.27 -6.87
N ARG A 57 10.62 15.04 -6.58
CA ARG A 57 11.54 14.50 -7.58
C ARG A 57 11.21 13.03 -7.86
N LEU A 58 10.73 12.77 -9.08
CA LEU A 58 10.37 11.43 -9.55
C LEU A 58 11.61 10.62 -9.95
N LEU A 59 11.46 9.29 -9.99
CA LEU A 59 12.52 8.33 -10.35
C LEU A 59 12.82 8.32 -11.85
N GLY A 60 11.99 8.99 -12.67
CA GLY A 60 12.14 9.02 -14.13
C GLY A 60 11.73 7.71 -14.82
N LEU A 61 11.01 6.83 -14.12
CA LEU A 61 10.42 5.62 -14.69
C LEU A 61 8.97 5.90 -15.08
N TRP A 62 8.59 5.51 -16.29
CA TRP A 62 7.29 5.85 -16.89
C TRP A 62 6.53 4.60 -17.31
N ILE A 63 5.22 4.59 -17.06
CA ILE A 63 4.26 3.61 -17.58
C ILE A 63 3.33 4.36 -18.55
N GLY A 64 3.58 4.21 -19.85
CA GLY A 64 2.90 5.01 -20.86
C GLY A 64 3.28 6.49 -20.74
N SER A 65 2.29 7.36 -20.51
CA SER A 65 2.47 8.81 -20.35
C SER A 65 2.53 9.28 -18.91
N ALA A 66 2.47 8.37 -17.93
CA ALA A 66 2.44 8.70 -16.51
C ALA A 66 3.64 8.10 -15.75
N PRO A 67 4.16 8.79 -14.73
CA PRO A 67 5.26 8.27 -13.94
C PRO A 67 4.82 7.06 -13.12
N VAL A 68 5.76 6.14 -12.85
CA VAL A 68 5.47 4.89 -12.13
C VAL A 68 4.90 5.16 -10.73
N GLU A 69 5.32 6.26 -10.12
CA GLU A 69 4.93 6.69 -8.78
C GLU A 69 3.43 6.88 -8.63
N GLU A 70 2.73 7.37 -9.67
CA GLU A 70 1.26 7.50 -9.66
C GLU A 70 0.61 6.17 -9.28
N PHE A 71 1.08 5.09 -9.90
CA PHE A 71 0.50 3.76 -9.75
C PHE A 71 0.86 3.10 -8.42
N VAL A 72 2.10 3.26 -7.97
CA VAL A 72 2.62 2.55 -6.79
C VAL A 72 2.47 3.33 -5.49
N PHE A 73 2.16 4.62 -5.53
CA PHE A 73 2.07 5.47 -4.34
C PHE A 73 1.14 4.87 -3.28
N TRP A 74 -0.01 4.37 -3.72
CA TRP A 74 -1.05 3.82 -2.86
C TRP A 74 -0.81 2.38 -2.40
N PHE A 75 0.16 1.66 -2.95
CA PHE A 75 0.40 0.26 -2.61
C PHE A 75 0.78 0.07 -1.14
N GLY A 76 1.40 1.09 -0.52
CA GLY A 76 1.72 1.07 0.91
C GLY A 76 0.52 1.27 1.83
N ALA A 77 -0.60 1.82 1.35
CA ALA A 77 -1.73 2.21 2.19
C ALA A 77 -2.46 1.00 2.80
N THR A 78 -2.81 0.00 1.97
CA THR A 78 -3.46 -1.23 2.45
C THR A 78 -2.61 -2.01 3.46
N PRO A 79 -1.34 -2.38 3.17
CA PRO A 79 -0.51 -3.09 4.14
C PRO A 79 -0.27 -2.27 5.40
N PHE A 80 -0.21 -0.94 5.32
CA PHE A 80 -0.16 -0.07 6.50
C PHE A 80 -1.43 -0.18 7.36
N CYS A 81 -2.62 -0.04 6.77
CA CYS A 81 -3.88 -0.15 7.51
C CYS A 81 -4.04 -1.54 8.15
N LEU A 82 -3.69 -2.59 7.41
CA LEU A 82 -3.71 -3.96 7.92
C LEU A 82 -2.68 -4.17 9.04
N ALA A 83 -1.48 -3.58 8.92
CA ALA A 83 -0.47 -3.60 9.95
C ALA A 83 -0.97 -2.98 11.27
N VAL A 84 -1.60 -1.82 11.18
CA VAL A 84 -2.22 -1.15 12.34
C VAL A 84 -3.30 -2.03 12.95
N TYR A 85 -4.20 -2.58 12.13
CA TYR A 85 -5.27 -3.46 12.61
C TYR A 85 -4.74 -4.73 13.31
N LEU A 86 -3.76 -5.40 12.71
CA LEU A 86 -3.18 -6.62 13.28
C LEU A 86 -2.36 -6.33 14.55
N SER A 87 -1.62 -5.22 14.57
CA SER A 87 -0.91 -4.74 15.77
C SER A 87 -1.89 -4.46 16.90
N TYR A 88 -2.97 -3.72 16.61
CA TYR A 88 -4.03 -3.44 17.57
C TYR A 88 -4.66 -4.72 18.12
N ARG A 89 -5.00 -5.67 17.24
CA ARG A 89 -5.54 -6.97 17.67
C ARG A 89 -4.59 -7.73 18.59
N ARG A 90 -3.28 -7.68 18.33
CA ARG A 90 -2.29 -8.37 19.14
C ARG A 90 -2.08 -7.73 20.50
N LEU A 91 -2.05 -6.40 20.56
CA LEU A 91 -1.78 -5.65 21.79
C LEU A 91 -3.01 -5.60 22.72
N PHE A 92 -4.21 -5.44 22.15
CA PHE A 92 -5.41 -5.12 22.94
C PHE A 92 -6.48 -6.20 22.92
N LYS A 93 -6.46 -7.15 21.97
CA LYS A 93 -7.39 -8.29 21.97
C LYS A 93 -6.74 -9.51 22.65
N LYS A 94 -6.70 -9.49 23.98
CA LYS A 94 -6.62 -10.70 24.80
C LYS A 94 -8.06 -11.24 24.90
N ASN A 95 -8.33 -12.37 24.26
CA ASN A 95 -9.62 -13.11 24.27
C ASN A 95 -10.70 -12.58 23.31
N ALA A 96 -10.86 -13.27 22.19
CA ALA A 96 -12.15 -13.53 21.55
C ALA A 96 -12.12 -14.99 21.10
#